data_AF-A0A1H3ZEY5-F1
#
_entry.id   AF-A0A1H3ZEY5-F1
#
_cell.length_a   1.000
_cell.length_b   1.000
_cell.length_c   1.000
_cell.angle_alpha   90.00
_cell.angle_beta   90.00
_cell.angle_gamma   90.00
#
_symmetry.space_group_name_H-M   'P 1'
#
loop_
_entity.id
_entity.type
_entity.pdbx_description
1 polymer ?
#
loop_
_entity_poly.entity_id
_entity_poly.type
_entity_poly.pdbx_seq_one_letter_code
_entity_poly.pdbx_strand_id
1 'polypeptide(L)'
;IDRIDRIIELCVELEADFVELATCQYYGWAYENKEALLPTKAQLERAERITNEYREKLAAEGNPIKLIFVTPDYYEERPKKCMNGWGEIFLTVTPDGTALPCHSARMLPIEFPNVKDNTLQHIWHESFGFNHFRGDDWMQEPCRSCDEKEHDLGGCRCQAYMLAGDMNAADPVCSKSPHHQTILDARAAAEQSGEDTPITFRNERNSRVFARG
;
A
#
# COMPACT_ATOMS: atom_id res chain seq x y z
N ILE A 1 12.10 6.65 -9.62
CA ILE A 1 11.06 7.71 -9.77
C ILE A 1 11.54 8.89 -10.62
N ASP A 2 12.84 8.92 -10.95
CA ASP A 2 13.51 10.09 -11.53
C ASP A 2 13.12 10.48 -12.95
N ARG A 3 12.32 9.64 -13.62
CA ARG A 3 11.88 9.79 -15.02
C ARG A 3 10.38 10.07 -15.12
N ILE A 4 9.78 10.66 -14.07
CA ILE A 4 8.35 10.92 -13.98
C ILE A 4 7.84 11.85 -15.09
N ASP A 5 8.67 12.81 -15.50
CA ASP A 5 8.47 13.68 -16.66
C ASP A 5 8.25 12.87 -17.94
N ARG A 6 9.14 11.92 -18.22
CA ARG A 6 9.07 11.06 -19.42
C ARG A 6 7.86 10.13 -19.39
N ILE A 7 7.46 9.68 -18.22
CA ILE A 7 6.24 8.87 -18.05
C ILE A 7 5.01 9.71 -18.37
N ILE A 8 4.94 10.94 -17.86
CA ILE A 8 3.83 11.87 -18.15
C ILE A 8 3.79 12.19 -19.66
N GLU A 9 4.92 12.53 -20.26
CA GLU A 9 5.03 12.79 -21.71
C GLU A 9 4.48 11.62 -22.53
N LEU A 10 4.89 10.39 -22.22
CA LEU A 10 4.38 9.20 -22.90
C LEU A 10 2.87 9.04 -22.72
N CYS A 11 2.34 9.24 -21.51
CA CYS A 11 0.90 9.14 -21.27
C CYS A 11 0.08 10.20 -22.03
N VAL A 12 0.64 11.40 -22.21
CA VAL A 12 0.05 12.45 -23.04
C VAL A 12 0.06 12.05 -24.51
N GLU A 13 1.17 11.52 -25.02
CA GLU A 13 1.27 10.99 -26.39
C GLU A 13 0.30 9.85 -26.66
N LEU A 14 0.01 9.03 -25.65
CA LEU A 14 -0.95 7.93 -25.70
C LEU A 14 -2.40 8.37 -25.48
N GLU A 15 -2.66 9.68 -25.33
CA GLU A 15 -4.00 10.26 -25.10
C GLU A 15 -4.72 9.65 -23.89
N ALA A 16 -3.98 9.38 -22.80
CA ALA A 16 -4.56 8.81 -21.59
C ALA A 16 -5.56 9.78 -20.92
N ASP A 17 -6.69 9.24 -20.44
CA ASP A 17 -7.65 10.02 -19.64
C ASP A 17 -7.13 10.31 -18.22
N PHE A 18 -6.53 9.29 -17.59
CA PHE A 18 -6.03 9.32 -16.22
C PHE A 18 -4.67 8.64 -16.13
N VAL A 19 -3.77 9.20 -15.33
CA VAL A 19 -2.45 8.63 -15.05
C VAL A 19 -2.24 8.58 -13.54
N GLU A 20 -2.14 7.36 -13.02
CA GLU A 20 -1.77 7.12 -11.62
C GLU A 20 -0.26 6.92 -11.51
N LEU A 21 0.40 7.94 -10.97
CA LEU A 21 1.83 7.97 -10.67
C LEU A 21 2.02 7.48 -9.23
N ALA A 22 1.93 6.16 -9.05
CA ALA A 22 2.10 5.49 -7.77
C ALA A 22 3.41 4.69 -7.73
N THR A 23 4.06 4.64 -6.57
CA THR A 23 5.18 3.73 -6.34
C THR A 23 4.68 2.29 -6.13
N CYS A 24 5.58 1.32 -6.27
CA CYS A 24 5.26 -0.06 -5.93
C CYS A 24 4.94 -0.17 -4.43
N GLN A 25 3.94 -0.99 -4.08
CA GLN A 25 3.65 -1.29 -2.68
C GLN A 25 4.81 -2.08 -2.06
N TYR A 26 5.35 -1.56 -0.96
CA TYR A 26 6.52 -2.14 -0.28
C TYR A 26 6.18 -3.34 0.58
N TYR A 27 5.00 -3.38 1.20
CA TYR A 27 4.51 -4.65 1.75
C TYR A 27 4.04 -5.52 0.58
N GLY A 28 4.53 -6.76 0.52
CA GLY A 28 4.23 -7.70 -0.57
C GLY A 28 5.17 -7.54 -1.77
N TRP A 29 4.85 -6.67 -2.73
CA TRP A 29 5.52 -6.70 -4.05
C TRP A 29 6.99 -6.30 -4.02
N ALA A 30 7.30 -5.14 -3.44
CA ALA A 30 8.64 -4.58 -3.40
C ALA A 30 9.40 -4.88 -2.10
N TYR A 31 8.89 -5.76 -1.23
CA TYR A 31 9.43 -5.97 0.11
C TYR A 31 10.93 -6.36 0.13
N GLU A 32 11.31 -7.31 -0.72
CA GLU A 32 12.70 -7.78 -0.86
C GLU A 32 13.61 -6.72 -1.47
N ASN A 33 13.06 -5.79 -2.25
CA ASN A 33 13.81 -4.76 -2.97
C ASN A 33 13.57 -3.36 -2.38
N LYS A 34 13.05 -3.28 -1.14
CA LYS A 34 12.60 -2.00 -0.57
C LYS A 34 13.72 -0.97 -0.49
N GLU A 35 14.93 -1.40 -0.18
CA GLU A 35 16.11 -0.51 -0.08
C GLU A 35 16.42 0.14 -1.44
N ALA A 36 16.32 -0.62 -2.53
CA ALA A 36 16.58 -0.12 -3.88
C ALA A 36 15.39 0.65 -4.48
N LEU A 37 14.16 0.35 -4.07
CA LEU A 37 12.94 0.84 -4.73
C LEU A 37 12.21 1.93 -3.93
N LEU A 38 12.47 2.09 -2.63
CA LEU A 38 11.90 3.18 -1.83
C LEU A 38 12.56 4.50 -2.26
N PRO A 39 11.82 5.47 -2.83
CA PRO A 39 12.41 6.73 -3.23
C PRO A 39 12.82 7.52 -1.98
N THR A 40 13.91 8.27 -2.08
CA THR A 40 14.32 9.22 -1.04
C THR A 40 13.31 10.36 -0.90
N LYS A 41 13.39 11.09 0.22
CA LYS A 41 12.52 12.26 0.43
C LYS A 41 12.72 13.31 -0.68
N ALA A 42 13.97 13.57 -1.05
CA ALA A 42 14.31 14.53 -2.11
C ALA A 42 13.79 14.09 -3.48
N GLN A 43 13.79 12.78 -3.77
CA GLN A 43 13.19 12.25 -4.99
C GLN A 43 11.68 12.44 -5.03
N LEU A 44 10.99 12.23 -3.91
CA LEU A 44 9.54 12.45 -3.80
C LEU A 44 9.16 13.92 -3.97
N GLU A 45 9.82 14.83 -3.27
CA GLU A 45 9.58 16.28 -3.37
C GLU A 45 9.80 16.77 -4.82
N ARG A 46 10.85 16.25 -5.49
CA ARG A 46 11.11 16.58 -6.89
C ARG A 46 10.02 16.04 -7.81
N ALA A 47 9.58 14.80 -7.62
CA ALA A 47 8.56 14.16 -8.43
C ALA A 47 7.19 14.84 -8.29
N GLU A 48 6.84 15.23 -7.06
CA GLU A 48 5.63 16.00 -6.78
C GLU A 48 5.66 17.37 -7.46
N ARG A 49 6.78 18.10 -7.33
CA ARG A 49 6.96 19.39 -8.01
C ARG A 49 6.78 19.26 -9.52
N ILE A 50 7.46 18.31 -10.16
CA ILE A 50 7.35 18.08 -11.61
C ILE A 50 5.91 17.74 -11.99
N THR A 51 5.24 16.88 -11.22
CA THR A 51 3.83 16.52 -11.50
C THR A 51 2.92 17.74 -11.44
N ASN A 52 3.13 18.65 -10.48
CA ASN A 52 2.36 19.89 -10.36
C ASN A 52 2.63 20.85 -11.52
N GLU A 53 3.89 21.01 -11.93
CA GLU A 53 4.28 21.80 -13.12
C GLU A 53 3.58 21.27 -14.39
N TYR A 54 3.51 19.94 -14.55
CA TYR A 54 2.78 19.32 -15.66
C TYR A 54 1.27 19.52 -15.58
N ARG A 55 0.65 19.44 -14.38
CA ARG A 55 -0.77 19.74 -14.20
C ARG A 55 -1.11 21.16 -14.66
N GLU A 56 -0.30 22.15 -14.29
CA GLU A 56 -0.47 23.54 -14.69
C GLU A 56 -0.32 23.71 -16.21
N LYS A 57 0.74 23.14 -16.79
CA LYS A 57 1.01 23.17 -18.23
C LYS A 57 -0.15 22.57 -19.04
N LEU A 58 -0.59 21.36 -18.67
CA LEU A 58 -1.63 20.62 -19.38
C LEU A 58 -2.99 21.34 -19.28
N ALA A 59 -3.30 21.92 -18.12
CA ALA A 59 -4.49 22.74 -17.95
C ALA A 59 -4.46 24.00 -18.84
N ALA A 60 -3.30 24.67 -18.96
CA ALA A 60 -3.13 25.83 -19.83
C ALA A 60 -3.26 25.48 -21.33
N GLU A 61 -2.86 24.27 -21.71
CA GLU A 61 -3.01 23.72 -23.06
C GLU A 61 -4.43 23.18 -23.35
N GLY A 62 -5.31 23.17 -22.35
CA GLY A 62 -6.66 22.60 -22.46
C GLY A 62 -6.68 21.07 -22.58
N ASN A 63 -5.60 20.40 -22.18
CA ASN A 63 -5.51 18.94 -22.18
C ASN A 63 -6.27 18.37 -20.96
N PRO A 64 -7.25 17.45 -21.17
CA PRO A 64 -8.12 16.97 -20.10
C PRO A 64 -7.51 15.87 -19.21
N ILE A 65 -6.29 15.40 -19.52
CA ILE A 65 -5.62 14.33 -18.77
C ILE A 65 -5.52 14.64 -17.27
N LYS A 66 -5.81 13.63 -16.44
CA LYS A 66 -5.72 13.78 -14.97
C LYS A 66 -4.53 13.03 -14.40
N LEU A 67 -3.58 13.78 -13.85
CA LEU A 67 -2.42 13.22 -13.17
C LEU A 67 -2.72 13.04 -11.68
N ILE A 68 -2.67 11.80 -11.19
CA ILE A 68 -2.84 11.42 -9.78
C ILE A 68 -1.47 11.00 -9.26
N PHE A 69 -0.92 11.73 -8.30
CA PHE A 69 0.36 11.40 -7.67
C PHE A 69 0.10 10.76 -6.32
N VAL A 70 0.62 9.55 -6.11
CA VAL A 70 0.41 8.78 -4.88
C VAL A 70 1.76 8.61 -4.19
N THR A 71 1.93 9.27 -3.05
CA THR A 71 3.11 9.14 -2.21
C THR A 71 3.11 7.80 -1.47
N PRO A 72 4.28 7.19 -1.25
CA PRO A 72 4.38 6.01 -0.40
C PRO A 72 4.13 6.40 1.06
N ASP A 73 3.30 5.62 1.74
CA ASP A 73 2.93 5.84 3.16
C ASP A 73 4.15 5.87 4.10
N TYR A 74 5.29 5.34 3.65
CA TYR A 74 6.54 5.37 4.39
C TYR A 74 7.00 6.76 4.77
N TYR A 75 6.55 7.84 4.14
CA TYR A 75 6.93 9.22 4.50
C TYR A 75 5.83 9.97 5.27
N GLU A 76 4.72 9.30 5.58
CA GLU A 76 3.65 9.84 6.42
C GLU A 76 3.96 9.58 7.91
N GLU A 77 3.34 10.37 8.78
CA GLU A 77 3.44 10.20 10.25
C GLU A 77 2.16 9.60 10.86
N ARG A 78 1.08 9.58 10.09
CA ARG A 78 -0.20 8.95 10.40
C ARG A 78 -0.64 8.12 9.20
N PRO A 79 -1.07 6.86 9.40
CA PRO A 79 -1.53 6.04 8.31
C PRO A 79 -2.85 6.57 7.77
N LYS A 80 -3.13 6.28 6.50
CA LYS A 80 -4.45 6.47 5.91
C LYS A 80 -5.35 5.29 6.27
N LYS A 81 -6.67 5.50 6.23
CA LYS A 81 -7.66 4.44 6.30
C LYS A 81 -7.47 3.47 5.12
N CYS A 82 -6.82 2.34 5.35
CA CYS A 82 -6.42 1.42 4.28
C CYS A 82 -7.66 0.87 3.54
N MET A 83 -7.72 1.07 2.21
CA MET A 83 -8.90 0.76 1.40
C MET A 83 -10.21 1.37 1.95
N ASN A 84 -10.11 2.52 2.61
CA ASN A 84 -11.21 3.18 3.33
C ASN A 84 -11.84 2.35 4.47
N GLY A 85 -11.14 1.35 4.98
CA GLY A 85 -11.57 0.52 6.11
C GLY A 85 -11.70 -0.95 5.74
N TRP A 86 -11.32 -1.83 6.67
CA TRP A 86 -11.33 -3.27 6.44
C TRP A 86 -12.75 -3.77 6.15
N GLY A 87 -12.97 -4.28 4.94
CA GLY A 87 -14.27 -4.78 4.52
C GLY A 87 -15.37 -3.72 4.58
N GLU A 88 -15.06 -2.43 4.40
CA GLU A 88 -16.08 -1.36 4.37
C GLU A 88 -16.59 -1.06 2.96
N ILE A 89 -15.72 -1.12 1.95
CA ILE A 89 -16.10 -0.80 0.56
C ILE A 89 -15.62 -1.83 -0.47
N PHE A 90 -14.66 -2.69 -0.11
CA PHE A 90 -13.94 -3.50 -1.08
C PHE A 90 -14.08 -5.00 -0.82
N LEU A 91 -14.33 -5.76 -1.88
CA LEU A 91 -14.33 -7.22 -1.88
C LEU A 91 -13.60 -7.69 -3.14
N THR A 92 -12.59 -8.54 -2.96
CA THR A 92 -11.88 -9.21 -4.05
C THR A 92 -12.25 -10.68 -4.07
N VAL A 93 -12.51 -11.24 -5.25
CA VAL A 93 -12.63 -12.69 -5.44
C VAL A 93 -11.40 -13.18 -6.19
N THR A 94 -10.59 -14.03 -5.57
CA THR A 94 -9.42 -14.65 -6.18
C THR A 94 -9.85 -15.70 -7.21
N PRO A 95 -8.96 -16.14 -8.12
CA PRO A 95 -9.30 -17.15 -9.14
C PRO A 95 -9.80 -18.50 -8.58
N ASP A 96 -9.38 -18.87 -7.36
CA ASP A 96 -9.86 -20.08 -6.68
C ASP A 96 -11.26 -19.91 -6.02
N GLY A 97 -11.79 -18.68 -6.01
CA GLY A 97 -13.09 -18.30 -5.44
C GLY A 97 -13.01 -17.72 -4.03
N THR A 98 -11.83 -17.60 -3.42
CA THR A 98 -11.68 -17.02 -2.09
C THR A 98 -12.03 -15.54 -2.11
N ALA A 99 -12.92 -15.10 -1.21
CA ALA A 99 -13.29 -13.71 -1.06
C ALA A 99 -12.44 -13.02 0.01
N LEU A 100 -11.89 -11.86 -0.31
CA LEU A 100 -10.96 -11.12 0.54
C LEU A 100 -11.43 -9.67 0.73
N PRO A 101 -11.29 -9.09 1.94
CA PRO A 101 -11.64 -7.68 2.22
C PRO A 101 -10.61 -6.68 1.64
N CYS A 102 -9.42 -7.14 1.29
CA CYS A 102 -8.46 -6.41 0.48
C CYS A 102 -7.57 -7.38 -0.31
N HIS A 103 -6.89 -6.90 -1.36
CA HIS A 103 -6.08 -7.75 -2.23
C HIS A 103 -4.99 -8.53 -1.47
N SER A 104 -4.36 -7.91 -0.46
CA SER A 104 -3.24 -8.51 0.29
C SER A 104 -3.68 -9.33 1.51
N ALA A 105 -4.98 -9.37 1.85
CA ALA A 105 -5.49 -10.01 3.07
C ALA A 105 -5.12 -11.50 3.17
N ARG A 106 -4.91 -12.19 2.04
CA ARG A 106 -4.54 -13.62 2.00
C ARG A 106 -3.23 -13.93 2.76
N MET A 107 -2.36 -12.95 2.96
CA MET A 107 -1.12 -13.15 3.70
C MET A 107 -1.36 -13.29 5.22
N LEU A 108 -2.51 -12.85 5.72
CA LEU A 108 -2.82 -12.89 7.13
C LEU A 108 -3.19 -14.32 7.56
N PRO A 109 -2.91 -14.71 8.81
CA PRO A 109 -3.33 -15.98 9.37
C PRO A 109 -4.83 -15.96 9.73
N ILE A 110 -5.67 -15.64 8.76
CA ILE A 110 -7.13 -15.55 8.86
C ILE A 110 -7.74 -16.46 7.79
N GLU A 111 -8.73 -17.26 8.18
CA GLU A 111 -9.53 -18.03 7.23
C GLU A 111 -10.54 -17.12 6.53
N PHE A 112 -10.55 -17.18 5.20
CA PHE A 112 -11.43 -16.40 4.35
C PHE A 112 -12.45 -17.30 3.62
N PRO A 113 -13.70 -16.85 3.45
CA PRO A 113 -14.74 -17.65 2.84
C PRO A 113 -14.56 -17.77 1.32
N ASN A 114 -15.14 -18.81 0.72
CA ASN A 114 -15.18 -18.99 -0.73
C ASN A 114 -16.59 -18.74 -1.29
N VAL A 115 -16.68 -18.07 -2.44
CA VAL A 115 -17.95 -17.75 -3.13
C VAL A 115 -18.67 -18.98 -3.69
N LYS A 116 -17.99 -20.12 -3.77
CA LYS A 116 -18.59 -21.42 -4.14
C LYS A 116 -19.45 -22.00 -3.01
N ASP A 117 -19.14 -21.64 -1.77
CA ASP A 117 -19.78 -22.21 -0.58
C ASP A 117 -20.76 -21.23 0.08
N ASN A 118 -20.57 -19.91 -0.12
CA ASN A 118 -21.35 -18.86 0.53
C ASN A 118 -21.79 -17.77 -0.45
N THR A 119 -22.95 -17.14 -0.20
CA THR A 119 -23.41 -15.98 -0.97
C THR A 119 -22.54 -14.75 -0.66
N LEU A 120 -22.41 -13.83 -1.62
CA LEU A 120 -21.68 -12.58 -1.39
C LEU A 120 -22.25 -11.76 -0.22
N GLN A 121 -23.58 -11.81 -0.01
CA GLN A 121 -24.23 -11.14 1.12
C GLN A 121 -23.77 -11.73 2.46
N HIS A 122 -23.77 -13.07 2.58
CA HIS A 122 -23.29 -13.74 3.79
C HIS A 122 -21.79 -13.47 4.01
N ILE A 123 -20.97 -13.59 2.96
CA ILE A 123 -19.54 -13.27 3.01
C ILE A 123 -19.33 -11.85 3.54
N TRP A 124 -20.05 -10.88 2.98
CA TRP A 124 -19.90 -9.49 3.33
C TRP A 124 -20.35 -9.19 4.75
N HIS A 125 -21.51 -9.68 5.20
CA HIS A 125 -22.07 -9.26 6.49
C HIS A 125 -21.72 -10.17 7.65
N GLU A 126 -21.53 -11.47 7.43
CA GLU A 126 -21.50 -12.47 8.49
C GLU A 126 -20.16 -13.18 8.60
N SER A 127 -19.33 -13.22 7.55
CA SER A 127 -18.09 -13.99 7.60
C SER A 127 -17.07 -13.40 8.59
N PHE A 128 -16.35 -14.30 9.26
CA PHE A 128 -15.32 -13.93 10.23
C PHE A 128 -14.23 -13.06 9.58
N GLY A 129 -13.67 -13.47 8.44
CA GLY A 129 -12.58 -12.75 7.78
C GLY A 129 -12.92 -11.30 7.41
N PHE A 130 -14.17 -11.01 7.02
CA PHE A 130 -14.61 -9.64 6.70
C PHE A 130 -14.90 -8.81 7.95
N ASN A 131 -15.34 -9.43 9.05
CA ASN A 131 -15.67 -8.73 10.29
C ASN A 131 -14.49 -8.60 11.27
N HIS A 132 -13.41 -9.36 11.09
CA HIS A 132 -12.31 -9.45 12.06
C HIS A 132 -11.72 -8.10 12.46
N PHE A 133 -11.51 -7.20 11.49
CA PHE A 133 -10.96 -5.85 11.74
C PHE A 133 -11.98 -4.73 11.45
N ARG A 134 -13.29 -5.02 11.43
CA ARG A 134 -14.30 -3.97 11.35
C ARG A 134 -14.50 -3.33 12.72
N GLY A 135 -14.73 -2.01 12.72
CA GLY A 135 -14.81 -1.23 13.95
C GLY A 135 -13.46 -1.13 14.66
N ASP A 136 -13.48 -0.90 15.96
CA ASP A 136 -12.29 -0.64 16.78
C ASP A 136 -12.13 -1.58 17.99
N ASP A 137 -13.08 -2.49 18.25
CA ASP A 137 -13.06 -3.42 19.38
C ASP A 137 -11.81 -4.34 19.40
N TRP A 138 -11.29 -4.67 18.22
CA TRP A 138 -10.10 -5.52 18.04
C TRP A 138 -8.80 -4.80 18.36
N MET A 139 -8.78 -3.45 18.36
CA MET A 139 -7.55 -2.67 18.40
C MET A 139 -6.76 -2.90 19.68
N GLN A 140 -5.44 -3.02 19.56
CA GLN A 140 -4.54 -3.03 20.70
C GLN A 140 -4.04 -1.61 21.01
N GLU A 141 -3.34 -1.42 22.14
CA GLU A 141 -2.64 -0.16 22.37
C GLU A 141 -1.50 0.01 21.34
N PRO A 142 -1.21 1.24 20.89
CA PRO A 142 -1.81 2.51 21.33
C PRO A 142 -3.16 2.85 20.69
N CYS A 143 -3.60 2.10 19.67
CA CYS A 143 -4.80 2.44 18.88
C CYS A 143 -6.08 2.41 19.71
N ARG A 144 -6.21 1.46 20.64
CA ARG A 144 -7.41 1.27 21.48
C ARG A 144 -7.84 2.54 22.20
N SER A 145 -6.88 3.27 22.77
CA SER A 145 -7.08 4.53 23.48
C SER A 145 -6.80 5.79 22.65
N CYS A 146 -6.44 5.63 21.37
CA CYS A 146 -6.09 6.75 20.49
C CYS A 146 -7.32 7.58 20.11
N ASP A 147 -7.15 8.90 20.10
CA ASP A 147 -8.15 9.87 19.66
C ASP A 147 -8.36 9.89 18.13
N GLU A 148 -7.40 9.35 17.37
CA GLU A 148 -7.42 9.31 15.90
C GLU A 148 -7.98 7.98 15.33
N LYS A 149 -8.31 7.00 16.18
CA LYS A 149 -8.59 5.62 15.75
C LYS A 149 -9.75 5.48 14.76
N GLU A 150 -10.78 6.33 14.86
CA GLU A 150 -11.92 6.30 13.92
C GLU A 150 -11.56 6.89 12.55
N HIS A 151 -10.50 7.71 12.47
CA HIS A 151 -10.06 8.33 11.23
C HIS A 151 -9.25 7.36 10.36
N ASP A 152 -8.32 6.61 10.95
CA ASP A 152 -7.40 5.73 10.22
C ASP A 152 -7.69 4.23 10.40
N LEU A 153 -8.53 3.86 11.36
CA LEU A 153 -8.79 2.48 11.79
C LEU A 153 -7.52 1.67 12.06
N GLY A 154 -6.53 2.32 12.65
CA GLY A 154 -5.23 1.75 12.97
C GLY A 154 -4.30 1.58 11.77
N GLY A 155 -4.72 1.91 10.55
CA GLY A 155 -3.94 1.75 9.32
C GLY A 155 -4.03 0.35 8.69
N CYS A 156 -3.04 -0.02 7.88
CA CYS A 156 -3.05 -1.26 7.10
C CYS A 156 -2.69 -2.50 7.94
N ARG A 157 -3.62 -3.45 8.04
CA ARG A 157 -3.42 -4.74 8.74
C ARG A 157 -2.36 -5.63 8.10
N CYS A 158 -2.28 -5.60 6.76
CA CYS A 158 -1.29 -6.37 6.00
C CYS A 158 0.13 -5.82 6.22
N GLN A 159 0.28 -4.50 6.29
CA GLN A 159 1.55 -3.86 6.60
C GLN A 159 1.96 -4.10 8.06
N ALA A 160 1.03 -3.96 9.01
CA ALA A 160 1.26 -4.31 10.41
C ALA A 160 1.79 -5.75 10.56
N TYR A 161 1.12 -6.72 9.94
CA TYR A 161 1.57 -8.11 9.98
C TYR A 161 2.95 -8.31 9.36
N MET A 162 3.23 -7.71 8.20
CA MET A 162 4.49 -7.91 7.50
C MET A 162 5.69 -7.26 8.20
N LEU A 163 5.48 -6.09 8.82
CA LEU A 163 6.55 -5.29 9.41
C LEU A 163 6.71 -5.50 10.92
N ALA A 164 5.61 -5.73 11.64
CA ALA A 164 5.63 -5.96 13.08
C ALA A 164 5.48 -7.44 13.47
N GLY A 165 5.10 -8.31 12.53
CA GLY A 165 4.84 -9.72 12.80
C GLY A 165 3.49 -10.01 13.48
N ASP A 166 2.68 -8.98 13.74
CA ASP A 166 1.35 -9.08 14.35
C ASP A 166 0.34 -8.23 13.56
N MET A 167 -0.73 -8.89 13.12
CA MET A 167 -1.82 -8.25 12.36
C MET A 167 -2.68 -7.30 13.20
N ASN A 168 -2.62 -7.43 14.53
CA ASN A 168 -3.34 -6.58 15.49
C ASN A 168 -2.54 -5.36 15.94
N ALA A 169 -1.24 -5.31 15.62
CA ALA A 169 -0.39 -4.18 15.99
C ALA A 169 -0.82 -2.89 15.27
N ALA A 170 -0.51 -1.74 15.88
CA ALA A 170 -0.61 -0.46 15.20
C ALA A 170 0.28 -0.45 13.95
N ASP A 171 -0.24 0.08 12.84
CA ASP A 171 0.53 0.19 11.60
C ASP A 171 1.88 0.91 11.87
N PRO A 172 3.03 0.32 11.55
CA PRO A 172 4.34 0.93 11.77
C PRO A 172 4.56 2.28 11.10
N VAL A 173 3.77 2.64 10.07
CA VAL A 173 3.78 4.00 9.52
C VAL A 173 3.38 5.04 10.56
N CYS A 174 2.47 4.71 11.49
CA CYS A 174 2.08 5.61 12.56
C CYS A 174 3.25 5.88 13.50
N SER A 175 3.58 7.16 13.74
CA SER A 175 4.66 7.50 14.68
C SER A 175 4.35 7.18 16.15
N LYS A 176 3.10 6.85 16.48
CA LYS A 176 2.71 6.29 17.78
C LYS A 176 2.99 4.78 17.90
N SER A 177 3.23 4.07 16.79
CA SER A 177 3.45 2.62 16.81
C SER A 177 4.77 2.26 17.51
N PRO A 178 4.80 1.23 18.38
CA PRO A 178 6.05 0.72 18.95
C PRO A 178 7.06 0.24 17.89
N HIS A 179 6.58 -0.06 16.68
CA HIS A 179 7.40 -0.57 15.57
C HIS A 179 7.77 0.53 14.55
N HIS A 180 7.51 1.81 14.86
CA HIS A 180 7.77 2.90 13.93
C HIS A 180 9.24 3.01 13.49
N GLN A 181 10.17 2.57 14.35
CA GLN A 181 11.60 2.55 14.02
C GLN A 181 11.89 1.77 12.74
N THR A 182 11.13 0.70 12.42
CA THR A 182 11.31 -0.06 11.17
C THR A 182 11.07 0.79 9.92
N ILE A 183 10.17 1.78 9.99
CA ILE A 183 9.94 2.74 8.90
C ILE A 183 11.10 3.72 8.81
N LEU A 184 11.57 4.25 9.94
CA LEU A 184 12.71 5.17 9.99
C LEU A 184 13.99 4.52 9.45
N ASP A 185 14.23 3.26 9.80
CA ASP A 185 15.38 2.48 9.31
C ASP A 185 15.28 2.27 7.79
N ALA A 186 14.08 1.96 7.28
CA ALA A 186 13.86 1.82 5.84
C ALA A 186 14.08 3.14 5.09
N ARG A 187 13.62 4.28 5.64
CA ARG A 187 13.91 5.62 5.09
C ARG A 187 15.43 5.85 5.05
N ALA A 188 16.13 5.58 6.15
CA ALA A 188 17.58 5.79 6.23
C ALA A 188 18.38 4.89 5.27
N ALA A 189 17.94 3.65 5.05
CA ALA A 189 18.55 2.74 4.09
C ALA A 189 18.32 3.20 2.63
N ALA A 190 17.14 3.75 2.32
CA ALA A 190 16.86 4.32 1.01
C ALA A 190 17.76 5.52 0.68
N GLU A 191 18.03 6.39 1.66
CA GLU A 191 18.95 7.54 1.49
C GLU A 191 20.41 7.11 1.24
N GLN A 192 20.80 5.90 1.65
CA GLN A 192 22.14 5.34 1.44
C GLN A 192 22.22 4.45 0.19
N SER A 193 21.08 4.08 -0.38
CA SER A 193 20.98 3.20 -1.53
C SER A 193 21.25 3.98 -2.83
N GLY A 194 21.98 3.36 -3.75
CA GLY A 194 22.30 3.94 -5.05
C GLY A 194 21.61 3.21 -6.20
N GLU A 195 21.80 3.70 -7.42
CA GLU A 195 21.29 3.03 -8.63
C GLU A 195 21.85 1.60 -8.80
N ASP A 196 23.03 1.33 -8.24
CA ASP A 196 23.69 0.03 -8.28
C ASP A 196 23.26 -0.94 -7.18
N THR A 197 22.31 -0.55 -6.30
CA THR A 197 21.80 -1.46 -5.25
C THR A 197 21.19 -2.70 -5.91
N PRO A 198 21.71 -3.92 -5.62
CA PRO A 198 21.23 -5.13 -6.27
C PRO A 198 19.74 -5.37 -6.03
N ILE A 199 19.01 -5.68 -7.09
CA ILE A 199 17.59 -6.04 -7.01
C ILE A 199 17.36 -7.52 -7.33
N THR A 200 16.48 -8.14 -6.56
CA THR A 200 15.99 -9.48 -6.81
C THR A 200 14.83 -9.42 -7.79
N PHE A 201 15.07 -9.84 -9.03
CA PHE A 201 14.01 -9.94 -10.04
C PHE A 201 13.04 -11.08 -9.74
N ARG A 202 11.75 -10.85 -10.02
CA ARG A 202 10.74 -11.91 -10.01
C ARG A 202 10.84 -12.73 -11.30
N ASN A 203 11.61 -13.80 -11.25
CA ASN A 203 11.72 -14.81 -12.30
C ASN A 203 11.42 -16.19 -11.72
N GLU A 204 11.22 -17.19 -12.57
CA GLU A 204 10.85 -18.55 -12.14
C GLU A 204 11.80 -19.12 -11.07
N ARG A 205 13.12 -18.93 -11.25
CA ARG A 205 14.14 -19.42 -10.33
C ARG A 205 13.97 -18.80 -8.94
N ASN A 206 13.84 -17.48 -8.86
CA ASN A 206 13.71 -16.76 -7.59
C ASN A 206 12.34 -17.04 -6.95
N SER A 207 11.26 -17.08 -7.73
CA SER A 207 9.91 -17.39 -7.25
C SER A 207 9.80 -18.78 -6.61
N ARG A 208 10.52 -19.78 -7.13
CA ARG A 208 10.57 -21.13 -6.52
C ARG A 208 11.27 -21.14 -5.15
N VAL A 209 12.14 -20.18 -4.86
CA VAL A 209 12.74 -20.04 -3.52
C VAL A 209 11.71 -19.46 -2.55
N PHE A 210 10.98 -18.43 -2.98
CA PHE A 210 9.95 -17.78 -2.16
C PHE A 210 8.69 -18.62 -1.93
N ALA A 211 8.31 -19.47 -2.90
CA ALA A 211 7.12 -20.32 -2.83
C ALA A 211 7.34 -21.65 -2.08
N ARG A 212 8.54 -21.91 -1.56
CA ARG A 212 8.78 -23.01 -0.61
C ARG A 212 8.36 -22.57 0.79
N GLY A 213 7.05 -22.48 0.99
CA GLY A 213 6.38 -22.43 2.28
C GLY A 213 5.56 -23.70 2.44
#